data_AF-A0A7X3PUP8-F1
#
_entry.id   AF-A0A7X3PUP8-F1
#
_cell.length_a   1.000
_cell.length_b   1.000
_cell.length_c   1.000
_cell.angle_alpha   90.00
_cell.angle_beta   90.00
_cell.angle_gamma   90.00
#
_symmetry.space_group_name_H-M   'P 1'
#
loop_
_entity.id
_entity.type
_entity.pdbx_description
1 polymer ?
#
loop_
_entity_poly.entity_id
_entity_poly.type
_entity_poly.pdbx_seq_one_letter_code
_entity_poly.pdbx_strand_id
1 'polypeptide(L)' 'YRETVSRYQIRGLPTLLFFKDGQVQDTVVGAAPKGQLVQKLDAVLQAS' A
#
# COMPACT_ATOMS: atom_id res chain seq x y z
N TYR A 1 -14.85 -2.62 -10.02
CA TYR A 1 -14.39 -1.67 -8.98
C TYR A 1 -14.80 -2.09 -7.57
N ARG A 2 -16.08 -2.37 -7.29
CA ARG A 2 -16.55 -2.74 -5.93
C ARG A 2 -15.84 -3.97 -5.34
N GLU A 3 -15.62 -4.99 -6.16
CA GLU A 3 -14.90 -6.20 -5.73
C GLU A 3 -13.47 -5.87 -5.29
N THR A 4 -12.73 -5.08 -6.07
CA THR A 4 -11.35 -4.66 -5.74
C THR A 4 -11.29 -3.83 -4.46
N VAL A 5 -12.24 -2.90 -4.28
CA VAL A 5 -12.38 -2.08 -3.06
C VAL A 5 -12.63 -2.96 -1.84
N SER A 6 -13.55 -3.93 -1.95
CA SER A 6 -13.84 -4.87 -0.87
C SER A 6 -12.67 -5.80 -0.59
N ARG A 7 -12.03 -6.34 -1.64
CA ARG A 7 -10.90 -7.27 -1.56
C ARG A 7 -9.72 -6.67 -0.80
N TYR A 8 -9.40 -5.40 -1.09
CA TYR A 8 -8.28 -4.70 -0.45
C TYR A 8 -8.71 -3.73 0.66
N GLN A 9 -9.96 -3.82 1.12
CA GLN A 9 -10.49 -3.01 2.22
C GLN A 9 -10.22 -1.51 2.08
N ILE A 10 -10.37 -0.97 0.87
CA ILE A 10 -10.10 0.45 0.59
C ILE A 10 -11.18 1.30 1.30
N ARG A 11 -10.78 2.07 2.32
CA ARG A 11 -11.68 2.88 3.17
C ARG A 11 -11.56 4.39 2.97
N GLY A 12 -10.56 4.85 2.20
CA GLY A 12 -10.30 6.27 1.96
C GLY A 12 -9.50 6.50 0.69
N LEU A 13 -9.52 7.72 0.18
CA LEU A 13 -8.79 8.11 -1.03
C LEU A 13 -7.82 9.26 -0.73
N PRO A 14 -6.64 9.29 -1.35
CA PRO A 14 -6.02 8.19 -2.11
C PRO A 14 -5.64 7.01 -1.19
N THR A 15 -5.55 5.79 -1.74
CA THR A 15 -4.96 4.63 -1.05
C THR A 15 -3.90 4.00 -1.94
N LEU A 16 -2.72 3.73 -1.38
CA LEU A 16 -1.63 3.00 -2.04
C LEU A 16 -1.44 1.65 -1.33
N LEU A 17 -1.23 0.60 -2.11
CA LEU A 17 -1.00 -0.76 -1.62
C LEU A 17 0.37 -1.22 -2.13
N PHE A 18 1.22 -1.70 -1.23
CA PHE A 18 2.50 -2.31 -1.59
C PHE A 18 2.33 -3.82 -1.66
N PHE A 19 2.67 -4.40 -2.82
CA PHE A 19 2.57 -5.84 -3.06
C PHE A 19 3.95 -6.47 -3.16
N LYS A 20 4.10 -7.65 -2.56
CA LYS A 20 5.26 -8.54 -2.77
C LYS A 20 4.75 -9.97 -2.77
N ASP A 21 5.18 -10.75 -3.77
CA ASP A 21 4.82 -12.17 -3.94
C ASP A 21 3.30 -12.43 -3.89
N GLY A 22 2.53 -11.52 -4.49
CA GLY A 22 1.06 -11.60 -4.55
C GLY A 22 0.34 -11.25 -3.24
N GLN A 23 1.05 -10.85 -2.20
CA GLN A 23 0.50 -10.45 -0.90
C GLN A 23 0.68 -8.95 -0.65
N VAL A 24 -0.26 -8.35 0.08
CA VAL A 24 -0.17 -6.95 0.52
C VAL A 24 0.79 -6.89 1.71
N GLN A 25 1.88 -6.16 1.56
CA GLN A 25 2.90 -5.98 2.59
C GLN A 25 2.71 -4.69 3.38
N ASP A 26 2.15 -3.65 2.76
CA ASP A 26 1.86 -2.37 3.42
C ASP A 26 0.72 -1.62 2.71
N THR A 27 0.07 -0.72 3.44
CA THR A 27 -1.03 0.13 2.96
C THR A 27 -0.86 1.56 3.45
N VAL A 28 -1.03 2.53 2.54
CA VAL A 28 -1.04 3.96 2.85
C VAL A 28 -2.41 4.51 2.52
N VAL A 29 -3.09 5.09 3.50
CA VAL A 29 -4.39 5.76 3.32
C VAL A 29 -4.19 7.26 3.50
N GLY A 30 -4.69 8.05 2.55
CA GLY A 30 -4.50 9.49 2.50
C GLY A 30 -3.22 9.91 1.78
N ALA A 31 -3.02 11.21 1.68
CA ALA A 31 -1.82 11.77 1.06
C ALA A 31 -0.59 11.55 1.95
N ALA A 32 0.51 11.15 1.33
CA ALA A 32 1.81 10.98 2.00
C ALA A 32 2.91 11.68 1.19
N PRO A 33 3.88 12.34 1.86
CA PRO A 33 5.03 12.93 1.19
C PRO A 33 5.95 11.86 0.59
N LYS A 34 6.69 12.25 -0.45
CA LYS A 34 7.61 11.34 -1.19
C LYS A 34 8.57 10.58 -0.27
N GLY A 35 9.18 11.25 0.70
CA GLY A 35 10.14 10.61 1.62
C GLY A 35 9.53 9.45 2.40
N GLN A 36 8.29 9.59 2.86
CA GLN A 36 7.57 8.51 3.56
C GLN A 36 7.25 7.34 2.64
N LEU A 37 6.89 7.60 1.38
CA LEU A 37 6.62 6.55 0.40
C LEU A 37 7.89 5.77 0.04
N VAL A 38 9.03 6.44 -0.10
CA VAL A 38 10.33 5.80 -0.35
C VAL A 38 10.71 4.89 0.83
N GLN A 39 10.62 5.39 2.07
CA GLN A 39 10.91 4.60 3.26
C GLN A 39 10.05 3.32 3.36
N LYS A 40 8.75 3.43 3.06
CA LYS A 40 7.84 2.28 3.04
C LYS A 40 8.19 1.28 1.94
N LEU A 41 8.52 1.77 0.75
CA LEU A 41 8.95 0.92 -0.36
C LEU A 41 10.23 0.16 -0.01
N ASP A 42 11.24 0.84 0.53
CA ASP A 42 12.50 0.22 0.94
C ASP A 42 12.29 -0.85 2.01
N ALA A 43 11.40 -0.60 2.98
CA ALA A 43 11.04 -1.58 4.00
C ALA A 43 10.43 -2.87 3.39
N VAL A 44 9.54 -2.71 2.40
CA VAL A 44 8.94 -3.87 1.69
C VAL A 44 9.98 -4.64 0.86
N LEU A 45 10.96 -3.96 0.29
CA LEU A 45 12.04 -4.61 -0.46
C LEU A 45 12.94 -5.46 0.46
N GLN A 46 13.19 -5.01 1.70
CA GLN A 46 14.06 -5.70 2.66
C GLN A 46 13.38 -6.82 3.45
N ALA A 47 12.05 -6.81 3.60
CA ALA A 47 11.33 -7.88 4.29
C ALA A 47 11.48 -9.22 3.53
N SER A 48 12.11 -10.23 4.12
CA SER A 48 12.32 -11.57 3.53
C SER A 48 11.34 -12.58 4.10
#